data_AF-A0A6G1QVN5-F1
#
_entry.id   AF-A0A6G1QVN5-F1
#
_cell.length_a   1.000
_cell.length_b   1.000
_cell.length_c   1.000
_cell.angle_alpha   90.00
_cell.angle_beta   90.00
_cell.angle_gamma   90.00
#
_symmetry.space_group_name_H-M   'P 1'
#
loop_
_entity.id
_entity.type
_entity.pdbx_description
1 polymer ?
#
loop_
_entity_poly.entity_id
_entity_poly.type
_entity_poly.pdbx_seq_one_letter_code
_entity_poly.pdbx_strand_id
1 'polypeptide(L)'
;MKWLSTEVRDSMGMVAPFYKLHCLLKRAQMLLLCLGIAYLMAGSILLLQRSSIRIAQSNPANLPHMLSLAAPPTALRTAGLGMRARSRWAAIQSAPGGGAKVRRQGPASRSLGVQHLHRRWFHSLVPDSPEQRVSLHRSSTHKGTYIGCFLHNATDRALGGTMLYDLRKMTSSLCQDTCSESGYQFAGLEYGAECHCGNRISSPQAPEEDCSLVCRGERGSPCGGVGRLSIYKVEEQLPGHRKFRNVHYRGCFKLLKSTTGSFPVYSFQPNLTTQSCIETCTDKELLLAVFRKPHCFCTWTSSILSLKQQSDNQQCVGNLALNDTSTSTPSAATEHDHYQVYHTPVLDSRCKERMFLPHRSSSLVALSSFPGAGNTWVRHLIELVTGYYTGSFYFDGTLYNRGFKGEKDYWKSGRSICIKTHESGQKEIEMFDSAILLIRNPYRSLMAEFNRKCAGHLGHATDAQWKSKEWPEFVSSYAPWWASHALSWLKFGRHLLVVHYEELQRALLPQLRLITTFLNTTMSEERLFCAQSNQDGHFKRSGPQQPTFDPFTPDMRQMIDAFIHTVDQALKSRNFSGLPEEYLPR
;
A
#
# COMPACT_ATOMS: atom_id res chain seq x y z
N MET A 1 -7.69 18.33 47.92
CA MET A 1 -7.63 19.78 48.21
C MET A 1 -8.57 20.49 47.24
N LYS A 2 -9.50 21.33 47.72
CA LYS A 2 -10.31 22.22 46.88
C LYS A 2 -9.58 23.56 46.81
N TRP A 3 -9.14 24.00 45.62
CA TRP A 3 -8.82 25.39 45.22
C TRP A 3 -8.17 25.34 43.83
N LEU A 4 -8.99 25.34 42.76
CA LEU A 4 -8.65 25.57 41.33
C LEU A 4 -9.87 25.19 40.45
N SER A 5 -11.00 25.90 40.57
CA SER A 5 -12.24 25.52 39.84
C SER A 5 -13.19 26.67 39.48
N THR A 6 -12.71 27.91 39.45
CA THR A 6 -13.57 29.11 39.32
C THR A 6 -13.17 30.12 38.23
N GLU A 7 -12.16 29.84 37.40
CA GLU A 7 -11.69 30.80 36.36
C GLU A 7 -11.80 30.29 34.91
N VAL A 8 -12.52 29.20 34.65
CA VAL A 8 -12.69 28.62 33.30
C VAL A 8 -14.17 28.56 32.87
N ARG A 9 -15.10 29.17 33.61
CA ARG A 9 -16.55 28.97 33.39
C ARG A 9 -17.25 30.02 32.52
N ASP A 10 -16.68 31.22 32.35
CA ASP A 10 -17.41 32.35 31.72
C ASP A 10 -17.15 32.57 30.21
N SER A 11 -16.34 31.72 29.56
CA SER A 11 -16.07 31.80 28.11
C SER A 11 -16.88 30.82 27.25
N MET A 12 -17.86 30.09 27.82
CA MET A 12 -18.54 28.97 27.13
C MET A 12 -20.04 29.17 26.87
N GLY A 13 -20.56 30.39 27.05
CA GLY A 13 -21.99 30.71 26.94
C GLY A 13 -22.55 30.99 25.53
N MET A 14 -21.73 31.34 24.52
CA MET A 14 -22.24 31.88 23.24
C MET A 14 -21.99 31.02 21.98
N VAL A 15 -21.46 29.80 22.10
CA VAL A 15 -21.05 28.99 20.91
C VAL A 15 -22.12 27.98 20.46
N ALA A 16 -23.02 27.56 21.35
CA ALA A 16 -23.99 26.49 21.07
C ALA A 16 -25.07 26.82 20.00
N PRO A 17 -25.63 28.05 19.88
CA PRO A 17 -26.67 28.34 18.88
C PRO A 17 -26.13 28.35 17.45
N PHE A 18 -24.98 28.99 17.23
CA PHE A 18 -24.38 29.17 15.91
C PHE A 18 -23.94 27.85 15.26
N TYR A 19 -23.47 26.89 16.06
CA TYR A 19 -23.10 25.55 15.56
C TYR A 19 -24.30 24.80 14.96
N LYS A 20 -25.49 24.89 15.57
CA LYS A 20 -26.71 24.24 15.06
C LYS A 20 -27.17 24.86 13.74
N LEU A 21 -27.13 26.19 13.62
CA LEU A 21 -27.50 26.90 12.38
C LEU A 21 -26.54 26.58 11.23
N HIS A 22 -25.23 26.51 11.49
CA HIS A 22 -24.23 26.14 10.51
C HIS A 22 -24.36 24.66 10.05
N CYS A 23 -24.74 23.75 10.94
CA CYS A 23 -25.08 22.36 10.57
C CYS A 23 -26.33 22.27 9.69
N LEU A 24 -27.37 23.07 9.95
CA LEU A 24 -28.57 23.14 9.10
C LEU A 24 -28.25 23.66 7.70
N LEU A 25 -27.47 24.75 7.60
CA LEU A 25 -27.05 25.32 6.33
C LEU A 25 -26.19 24.34 5.51
N LYS A 26 -25.22 23.64 6.13
CA LYS A 26 -24.44 22.61 5.42
C LYS A 26 -25.30 21.42 4.98
N ARG A 27 -26.31 21.00 5.74
CA ARG A 27 -27.25 19.95 5.32
C ARG A 27 -28.09 20.40 4.12
N ALA A 28 -28.61 21.62 4.12
CA ALA A 28 -29.35 22.18 2.98
C ALA A 28 -28.47 22.28 1.72
N GLN A 29 -27.21 22.71 1.87
CA GLN A 29 -26.27 22.84 0.75
C GLN A 29 -25.88 21.48 0.14
N MET A 30 -25.71 20.44 0.97
CA MET A 30 -25.53 19.05 0.49
C MET A 30 -26.78 18.49 -0.17
N LEU A 31 -27.98 18.80 0.34
CA LEU A 31 -29.25 18.40 -0.28
C LEU A 31 -29.42 19.04 -1.67
N LEU A 32 -29.12 20.33 -1.81
CA LEU A 32 -29.12 21.03 -3.10
C LEU A 32 -28.09 20.44 -4.08
N LEU A 33 -26.90 20.07 -3.61
CA LEU A 33 -25.89 19.40 -4.43
C LEU A 33 -26.37 18.02 -4.91
N CYS A 34 -26.97 17.21 -4.03
CA CYS A 34 -27.52 15.90 -4.37
C CYS A 34 -28.71 16.01 -5.36
N LEU A 35 -29.60 17.00 -5.16
CA LEU A 35 -30.70 17.28 -6.10
C LEU A 35 -30.17 17.75 -7.47
N GLY A 36 -29.12 18.58 -7.51
CA GLY A 36 -28.46 18.98 -8.74
C GLY A 36 -27.84 17.81 -9.50
N ILE A 37 -27.15 16.91 -8.80
CA ILE A 37 -26.60 15.68 -9.39
C ILE A 37 -27.73 14.78 -9.91
N ALA A 38 -28.79 14.56 -9.12
CA ALA A 38 -29.94 13.77 -9.55
C ALA A 38 -30.63 14.36 -10.78
N TYR A 39 -30.76 15.68 -10.87
CA TYR A 39 -31.32 16.38 -12.03
C TYR A 39 -30.44 16.21 -13.29
N LEU A 40 -29.12 16.30 -13.15
CA LEU A 40 -28.17 16.05 -14.26
C LEU A 40 -28.19 14.59 -14.73
N MET A 41 -28.31 13.63 -13.81
CA MET A 41 -28.44 12.20 -14.13
C MET A 41 -29.79 11.89 -14.82
N ALA A 42 -30.90 12.48 -14.36
CA ALA A 42 -32.19 12.34 -15.02
C ALA A 42 -32.21 12.98 -16.42
N GLY A 43 -31.59 14.17 -16.58
CA GLY A 43 -31.46 14.84 -17.87
C GLY A 43 -30.64 14.05 -18.90
N SER A 44 -29.56 13.39 -18.46
CA SER A 44 -28.74 12.54 -19.34
C SER A 44 -29.44 11.23 -19.71
N ILE A 45 -30.27 10.64 -18.83
CA ILE A 45 -31.13 9.50 -19.18
C ILE A 45 -32.18 9.89 -20.24
N LEU A 46 -32.81 11.07 -20.12
CA LEU A 46 -33.78 11.55 -21.12
C LEU A 46 -33.13 11.87 -22.49
N LEU A 47 -31.87 12.30 -22.51
CA LEU A 47 -31.10 12.48 -23.74
C LEU A 47 -30.76 11.13 -24.39
N LEU A 48 -30.38 10.12 -23.61
CA LEU A 48 -30.14 8.75 -24.08
C LEU A 48 -31.41 8.09 -24.64
N GLN A 49 -32.57 8.28 -24.00
CA GLN A 49 -33.84 7.79 -24.54
C GLN A 49 -34.24 8.48 -25.86
N ARG A 50 -33.88 9.75 -26.06
CA ARG A 50 -34.12 10.45 -27.33
C ARG A 50 -33.15 10.07 -28.45
N SER A 51 -31.91 9.71 -28.15
CA SER A 51 -30.98 9.21 -29.17
C SER A 51 -31.32 7.79 -29.63
N SER A 52 -31.81 6.93 -28.72
CA SER A 52 -32.24 5.56 -29.06
C SER A 52 -33.46 5.47 -29.99
N ILE A 53 -34.27 6.54 -30.12
CA ILE A 53 -35.49 6.55 -30.96
C ILE A 53 -35.20 6.90 -32.43
N ARG A 54 -33.95 7.24 -32.81
CA ARG A 54 -33.59 7.63 -34.19
C ARG A 54 -32.80 6.58 -35.00
N ILE A 55 -32.56 5.38 -34.48
CA ILE A 55 -31.90 4.29 -35.22
C ILE A 55 -32.74 3.00 -35.11
N ALA A 56 -33.91 3.01 -35.76
CA ALA A 56 -34.78 1.83 -35.92
C ALA A 56 -35.74 1.99 -37.11
N GLN A 57 -35.21 2.18 -38.33
CA GLN A 57 -35.96 2.00 -39.57
C GLN A 57 -35.10 1.28 -40.63
N SER A 58 -35.18 -0.04 -40.64
CA SER A 58 -34.93 -0.88 -41.81
C SER A 58 -35.86 -2.10 -41.72
N ASN A 59 -36.43 -2.51 -42.86
CA ASN A 59 -37.52 -3.50 -42.92
C ASN A 59 -37.02 -4.95 -42.73
N PRO A 60 -37.90 -5.87 -42.30
CA PRO A 60 -37.53 -7.24 -41.96
C PRO A 60 -37.63 -8.21 -43.15
N ALA A 61 -36.74 -9.20 -43.19
CA ALA A 61 -36.95 -10.44 -43.94
C ALA A 61 -36.18 -11.62 -43.31
N ASN A 62 -36.90 -12.74 -43.13
CA ASN A 62 -36.46 -14.12 -42.91
C ASN A 62 -35.91 -14.61 -41.54
N LEU A 63 -36.67 -15.61 -41.01
CA LEU A 63 -36.29 -16.76 -40.16
C LEU A 63 -36.23 -16.58 -38.61
N PRO A 64 -36.46 -17.65 -37.81
CA PRO A 64 -37.78 -17.78 -37.15
C PRO A 64 -37.80 -18.14 -35.64
N HIS A 65 -39.01 -18.06 -35.06
CA HIS A 65 -39.59 -18.79 -33.90
C HIS A 65 -38.66 -19.30 -32.77
N MET A 66 -38.69 -18.71 -31.57
CA MET A 66 -39.73 -18.83 -30.50
C MET A 66 -39.55 -20.03 -29.56
N LEU A 67 -39.27 -19.74 -28.28
CA LEU A 67 -40.00 -20.31 -27.14
C LEU A 67 -40.22 -19.20 -26.10
N SER A 68 -41.46 -19.09 -25.62
CA SER A 68 -41.93 -18.05 -24.69
C SER A 68 -42.62 -18.71 -23.51
N LEU A 69 -42.39 -18.22 -22.29
CA LEU A 69 -43.18 -18.57 -21.11
C LEU A 69 -43.49 -17.34 -20.23
N ALA A 70 -44.71 -16.85 -20.46
CA ALA A 70 -45.65 -16.11 -19.59
C ALA A 70 -45.18 -15.41 -18.29
N ALA A 71 -45.65 -14.16 -18.14
CA ALA A 71 -46.00 -13.55 -16.85
C ALA A 71 -47.53 -13.32 -16.80
N PRO A 72 -48.16 -13.45 -15.62
CA PRO A 72 -49.10 -12.41 -15.13
C PRO A 72 -49.19 -12.34 -13.58
N PRO A 73 -50.05 -11.50 -12.96
CA PRO A 73 -50.63 -10.22 -13.39
C PRO A 73 -50.41 -9.06 -12.37
N THR A 74 -50.86 -7.87 -12.76
CA THR A 74 -50.87 -6.62 -11.97
C THR A 74 -52.13 -6.49 -11.08
N ALA A 75 -52.00 -5.85 -9.90
CA ALA A 75 -52.83 -4.71 -9.42
C ALA A 75 -53.24 -4.74 -7.93
N LEU A 76 -52.99 -3.63 -7.22
CA LEU A 76 -54.06 -2.87 -6.55
C LEU A 76 -53.65 -1.38 -6.39
N ARG A 77 -54.63 -0.48 -6.47
CA ARG A 77 -54.49 0.98 -6.27
C ARG A 77 -55.23 1.41 -5.00
N THR A 78 -54.73 2.44 -4.32
CA THR A 78 -55.57 3.42 -3.61
C THR A 78 -55.00 4.84 -3.79
N ALA A 79 -55.90 5.82 -3.95
CA ALA A 79 -55.62 7.25 -4.01
C ALA A 79 -55.70 7.87 -2.59
N GLY A 80 -55.35 9.13 -2.29
CA GLY A 80 -54.79 10.24 -3.08
C GLY A 80 -55.37 11.60 -2.61
N LEU A 81 -54.57 12.68 -2.63
CA LEU A 81 -54.94 14.10 -2.41
C LEU A 81 -53.67 14.98 -2.57
N GLY A 82 -53.59 16.10 -3.31
CA GLY A 82 -54.47 16.62 -4.34
C GLY A 82 -54.76 18.13 -4.26
N MET A 83 -53.88 19.00 -4.80
CA MET A 83 -54.13 20.38 -5.35
C MET A 83 -52.81 20.85 -6.02
N ARG A 84 -52.70 21.14 -7.33
CA ARG A 84 -53.25 22.24 -8.17
C ARG A 84 -52.82 23.66 -7.72
N ALA A 85 -52.43 24.60 -8.60
CA ALA A 85 -52.02 24.54 -10.02
C ALA A 85 -51.45 25.90 -10.52
N ARG A 86 -50.91 25.90 -11.75
CA ARG A 86 -50.81 27.00 -12.74
C ARG A 86 -49.69 28.05 -12.66
N SER A 87 -48.88 27.99 -13.71
CA SER A 87 -48.08 29.07 -14.30
C SER A 87 -48.92 30.21 -14.90
N ARG A 88 -48.27 31.35 -15.15
CA ARG A 88 -48.63 32.26 -16.25
C ARG A 88 -47.38 32.89 -16.87
N TRP A 89 -47.44 33.15 -18.17
CA TRP A 89 -46.34 33.63 -19.01
C TRP A 89 -46.29 35.16 -19.06
N ALA A 90 -45.13 35.74 -19.38
CA ALA A 90 -44.96 36.71 -20.48
C ALA A 90 -43.48 37.12 -20.63
N ALA A 91 -43.02 37.25 -21.88
CA ALA A 91 -41.73 37.85 -22.24
C ALA A 91 -41.97 39.26 -22.82
N ILE A 92 -40.93 40.12 -22.89
CA ILE A 92 -40.82 41.27 -23.80
C ILE A 92 -39.35 41.74 -23.94
N GLN A 93 -39.03 42.38 -25.07
CA GLN A 93 -37.70 42.79 -25.58
C GLN A 93 -37.81 44.18 -26.25
N SER A 94 -36.77 44.97 -26.57
CA SER A 94 -35.30 44.89 -26.34
C SER A 94 -34.62 46.25 -26.63
N ALA A 95 -33.75 46.71 -25.72
CA ALA A 95 -32.68 47.71 -25.99
C ALA A 95 -33.18 49.10 -26.50
N PRO A 96 -32.31 50.08 -26.90
CA PRO A 96 -30.85 50.22 -26.75
C PRO A 96 -30.35 51.61 -26.23
N GLY A 97 -29.03 51.78 -26.01
CA GLY A 97 -28.34 53.06 -26.33
C GLY A 97 -27.54 53.83 -25.25
N GLY A 98 -26.20 53.69 -25.29
CA GLY A 98 -25.21 54.80 -25.26
C GLY A 98 -24.82 55.55 -23.94
N GLY A 99 -23.50 55.74 -23.71
CA GLY A 99 -23.00 57.04 -23.19
C GLY A 99 -22.13 57.13 -21.91
N ALA A 100 -20.87 56.66 -21.96
CA ALA A 100 -19.67 57.25 -21.33
C ALA A 100 -19.53 57.60 -19.80
N LYS A 101 -18.52 56.95 -19.17
CA LYS A 101 -17.52 57.44 -18.18
C LYS A 101 -17.99 58.07 -16.83
N VAL A 102 -17.55 57.47 -15.71
CA VAL A 102 -16.59 58.06 -14.73
C VAL A 102 -16.03 56.96 -13.80
N ARG A 103 -14.88 57.25 -13.16
CA ARG A 103 -13.94 56.36 -12.48
C ARG A 103 -13.94 56.61 -10.96
N ARG A 104 -14.02 55.58 -10.10
CA ARG A 104 -13.11 55.36 -8.95
C ARG A 104 -13.47 54.17 -8.02
N GLN A 105 -12.44 53.35 -7.76
CA GLN A 105 -11.99 52.84 -6.46
C GLN A 105 -13.05 52.36 -5.43
N GLY A 106 -13.13 51.05 -5.22
CA GLY A 106 -13.65 50.49 -3.98
C GLY A 106 -12.59 50.48 -2.87
N PRO A 107 -12.97 50.72 -1.60
CA PRO A 107 -12.10 50.47 -0.45
C PRO A 107 -12.21 49.01 0.01
N ALA A 108 -11.06 48.37 0.25
CA ALA A 108 -11.02 47.10 0.96
C ALA A 108 -11.27 47.33 2.46
N SER A 109 -12.10 46.49 3.08
CA SER A 109 -12.20 46.40 4.55
C SER A 109 -11.48 45.15 5.06
N ARG A 110 -10.86 45.26 6.23
CA ARG A 110 -9.97 44.25 6.84
C ARG A 110 -10.66 43.57 8.03
N SER A 111 -10.71 42.23 8.04
CA SER A 111 -10.61 41.35 9.22
C SER A 111 -10.74 39.88 8.76
N LEU A 112 -9.79 38.98 9.04
CA LEU A 112 -9.61 38.26 10.32
C LEU A 112 -10.90 37.53 10.74
N GLY A 113 -11.05 36.20 10.68
CA GLY A 113 -10.13 35.13 10.28
C GLY A 113 -9.86 34.13 11.43
N VAL A 114 -10.47 32.94 11.38
CA VAL A 114 -10.09 31.69 12.09
C VAL A 114 -10.61 30.50 11.25
N GLN A 115 -9.98 29.33 11.35
CA GLN A 115 -10.38 28.01 10.76
C GLN A 115 -9.95 27.66 9.32
N HIS A 116 -8.65 27.70 9.02
CA HIS A 116 -8.07 26.98 7.85
C HIS A 116 -6.68 26.35 8.10
N LEU A 117 -6.51 25.62 9.21
CA LEU A 117 -5.26 24.90 9.52
C LEU A 117 -5.46 23.38 9.52
N HIS A 118 -5.07 22.73 8.40
CA HIS A 118 -4.44 21.39 8.32
C HIS A 118 -4.16 20.92 6.86
N ARG A 119 -4.14 21.82 5.86
CA ARG A 119 -3.87 21.49 4.44
C ARG A 119 -2.84 22.38 3.72
N ARG A 120 -2.05 23.18 4.43
CA ARG A 120 -1.10 24.13 3.80
C ARG A 120 0.25 24.22 4.50
N TRP A 121 0.99 23.11 4.56
CA TRP A 121 2.36 23.08 5.11
C TRP A 121 3.45 22.57 4.15
N PHE A 122 3.12 22.19 2.92
CA PHE A 122 4.11 21.79 1.88
C PHE A 122 3.77 22.35 0.49
N HIS A 123 3.49 23.65 0.40
CA HIS A 123 3.36 24.38 -0.88
C HIS A 123 3.91 25.81 -0.76
N SER A 124 5.21 25.93 -0.54
CA SER A 124 6.00 27.11 -0.92
C SER A 124 7.49 26.77 -0.85
N LEU A 125 8.14 26.59 -2.01
CA LEU A 125 9.59 26.74 -2.28
C LEU A 125 9.93 26.14 -3.66
N VAL A 126 9.36 26.73 -4.71
CA VAL A 126 9.96 26.77 -6.06
C VAL A 126 9.71 28.20 -6.56
N PRO A 127 10.73 28.97 -6.97
CA PRO A 127 10.51 30.28 -7.59
C PRO A 127 9.98 30.10 -9.02
N ASP A 128 8.85 30.74 -9.34
CA ASP A 128 8.43 30.92 -10.73
C ASP A 128 9.24 32.06 -11.37
N SER A 129 9.91 31.76 -12.48
CA SER A 129 10.44 32.76 -13.42
C SER A 129 9.93 32.46 -14.83
N PRO A 130 9.30 33.42 -15.53
CA PRO A 130 8.65 33.13 -16.81
C PRO A 130 9.62 33.12 -18.00
N GLU A 131 9.26 32.31 -19.00
CA GLU A 131 9.65 32.41 -20.41
C GLU A 131 11.13 32.25 -20.80
N GLN A 132 11.49 31.04 -21.23
CA GLN A 132 11.82 30.88 -22.66
C GLN A 132 11.42 29.51 -23.21
N ARG A 133 10.68 29.52 -24.33
CA ARG A 133 10.05 28.36 -24.94
C ARG A 133 11.03 27.65 -25.88
N VAL A 134 11.77 26.67 -25.39
CA VAL A 134 12.55 25.74 -26.23
C VAL A 134 11.84 24.38 -26.25
N SER A 135 11.37 23.97 -27.43
CA SER A 135 10.69 22.70 -27.65
C SER A 135 11.69 21.55 -27.69
N LEU A 136 11.95 20.91 -26.55
CA LEU A 136 12.54 19.58 -26.55
C LEU A 136 11.48 18.54 -26.94
N HIS A 137 11.40 18.25 -28.24
CA HIS A 137 10.80 17.02 -28.74
C HIS A 137 11.63 15.84 -28.24
N ARG A 138 11.33 15.37 -27.01
CA ARG A 138 11.87 14.11 -26.52
C ARG A 138 11.13 12.98 -27.24
N SER A 139 11.76 12.47 -28.30
CA SER A 139 11.26 11.32 -29.07
C SER A 139 10.85 10.19 -28.13
N SER A 140 9.62 9.71 -28.27
CA SER A 140 9.09 8.57 -27.52
C SER A 140 9.57 7.25 -28.14
N THR A 141 10.87 6.94 -27.99
CA THR A 141 11.35 5.58 -28.25
C THR A 141 10.64 4.62 -27.29
N HIS A 142 9.88 3.68 -27.85
CA HIS A 142 9.17 2.66 -27.08
C HIS A 142 10.21 1.61 -26.65
N LYS A 143 10.55 1.56 -25.35
CA LYS A 143 11.63 0.73 -24.77
C LYS A 143 11.29 -0.77 -24.59
N GLY A 144 10.36 -1.29 -25.38
CA GLY A 144 9.85 -2.63 -25.19
C GLY A 144 9.05 -3.13 -26.38
N THR A 145 9.30 -4.37 -26.75
CA THR A 145 8.66 -5.03 -27.89
C THR A 145 7.31 -5.59 -27.45
N TYR A 146 6.24 -5.20 -28.13
CA TYR A 146 4.94 -5.82 -27.91
C TYR A 146 4.95 -7.29 -28.36
N ILE A 147 4.41 -8.18 -27.52
CA ILE A 147 4.40 -9.63 -27.73
C ILE A 147 3.00 -10.14 -28.11
N GLY A 148 1.95 -9.50 -27.60
CA GLY A 148 0.55 -9.82 -27.92
C GLY A 148 -0.39 -9.76 -26.72
N CYS A 149 -1.67 -10.01 -26.97
CA CYS A 149 -2.69 -10.19 -25.93
C CYS A 149 -2.65 -11.60 -25.31
N PHE A 150 -2.80 -11.71 -23.98
CA PHE A 150 -2.77 -13.00 -23.25
C PHE A 150 -3.89 -13.10 -22.21
N LEU A 151 -4.36 -14.31 -21.92
CA LEU A 151 -5.36 -14.56 -20.85
C LEU A 151 -4.79 -14.24 -19.46
N HIS A 152 -5.51 -13.50 -18.64
CA HIS A 152 -5.14 -13.24 -17.25
C HIS A 152 -6.33 -13.43 -16.30
N ASN A 153 -6.57 -14.67 -15.88
CA ASN A 153 -7.67 -15.01 -14.99
C ASN A 153 -7.17 -15.27 -13.56
N ALA A 154 -8.11 -15.44 -12.62
CA ALA A 154 -7.80 -15.79 -11.24
C ALA A 154 -7.06 -17.14 -11.11
N THR A 155 -7.35 -18.07 -12.03
CA THR A 155 -6.69 -19.37 -12.22
C THR A 155 -5.43 -19.27 -13.08
N ASP A 156 -5.53 -18.57 -14.20
CA ASP A 156 -4.53 -18.57 -15.28
C ASP A 156 -3.85 -17.20 -15.39
N ARG A 157 -2.83 -16.97 -14.56
CA ARG A 157 -2.07 -15.70 -14.59
C ARG A 157 -0.97 -15.77 -15.64
N ALA A 158 -1.08 -14.98 -16.72
CA ALA A 158 -0.01 -14.85 -17.71
C ALA A 158 1.37 -14.50 -17.10
N LEU A 159 1.40 -13.53 -16.19
CA LEU A 159 2.60 -13.06 -15.50
C LEU A 159 2.44 -13.25 -13.99
N GLY A 160 3.41 -13.94 -13.36
CA GLY A 160 3.38 -14.32 -11.94
C GLY A 160 4.17 -13.43 -10.98
N GLY A 161 4.78 -12.33 -11.45
CA GLY A 161 5.63 -11.44 -10.65
C GLY A 161 4.85 -10.34 -9.93
N THR A 162 5.46 -9.15 -9.82
CA THR A 162 4.83 -8.00 -9.15
C THR A 162 3.68 -7.42 -9.97
N MET A 163 2.77 -6.71 -9.31
CA MET A 163 1.67 -5.98 -9.95
C MET A 163 1.61 -4.54 -9.43
N LEU A 164 1.11 -3.65 -10.27
CA LEU A 164 1.19 -2.20 -10.18
C LEU A 164 -0.13 -1.64 -10.71
N TYR A 165 -0.62 -0.54 -10.14
CA TYR A 165 -1.91 0.08 -10.47
C TYR A 165 -1.77 1.59 -10.34
N ASP A 166 -2.18 2.32 -11.37
CA ASP A 166 -2.38 3.76 -11.29
C ASP A 166 -3.63 4.17 -12.07
N LEU A 167 -4.66 4.54 -11.32
CA LEU A 167 -5.97 4.98 -11.82
C LEU A 167 -5.95 6.22 -12.72
N ARG A 168 -4.83 6.98 -12.77
CA ARG A 168 -4.75 8.29 -13.44
C ARG A 168 -3.54 8.46 -14.35
N LYS A 169 -2.44 7.76 -14.07
CA LYS A 169 -1.16 7.94 -14.76
C LYS A 169 -0.56 6.65 -15.32
N MET A 170 -1.26 5.52 -15.28
CA MET A 170 -0.73 4.29 -15.89
C MET A 170 -0.54 4.49 -17.39
N THR A 171 0.66 4.18 -17.86
CA THR A 171 1.05 4.19 -19.27
C THR A 171 1.83 2.91 -19.58
N SER A 172 1.86 2.51 -20.85
CA SER A 172 2.66 1.37 -21.29
C SER A 172 4.15 1.60 -21.00
N SER A 173 4.63 2.82 -21.26
CA SER A 173 5.97 3.27 -20.90
C SER A 173 6.28 3.14 -19.39
N LEU A 174 5.39 3.62 -18.51
CA LEU A 174 5.55 3.52 -17.05
C LEU A 174 5.57 2.07 -16.58
N CYS A 175 4.72 1.22 -17.16
CA CYS A 175 4.67 -0.19 -16.85
C CYS A 175 5.97 -0.91 -17.23
N GLN A 176 6.44 -0.70 -18.47
CA GLN A 176 7.68 -1.28 -18.98
C GLN A 176 8.90 -0.81 -18.16
N ASP A 177 9.02 0.49 -17.89
CA ASP A 177 10.09 1.04 -17.05
C ASP A 177 10.04 0.45 -15.64
N THR A 178 8.87 0.38 -15.00
CA THR A 178 8.76 -0.16 -13.63
C THR A 178 9.08 -1.66 -13.56
N CYS A 179 8.67 -2.45 -14.57
CA CYS A 179 9.01 -3.88 -14.62
C CYS A 179 10.50 -4.10 -14.90
N SER A 180 11.12 -3.32 -15.80
CA SER A 180 12.56 -3.36 -16.08
C SER A 180 13.39 -2.96 -14.85
N GLU A 181 13.03 -1.85 -14.17
CA GLU A 181 13.65 -1.44 -12.90
C GLU A 181 13.46 -2.47 -11.77
N SER A 182 12.37 -3.24 -11.81
CA SER A 182 12.09 -4.34 -10.88
C SER A 182 12.76 -5.66 -11.28
N GLY A 183 13.51 -5.69 -12.38
CA GLY A 183 14.29 -6.85 -12.83
C GLY A 183 13.50 -7.94 -13.56
N TYR A 184 12.30 -7.63 -14.08
CA TYR A 184 11.46 -8.56 -14.82
C TYR A 184 11.66 -8.45 -16.34
N GLN A 185 11.57 -9.58 -17.05
CA GLN A 185 11.72 -9.65 -18.51
C GLN A 185 10.46 -9.20 -19.29
N PHE A 186 9.28 -9.29 -18.67
CA PHE A 186 8.00 -8.95 -19.27
C PHE A 186 7.22 -7.96 -18.39
N ALA A 187 6.54 -7.04 -19.06
CA ALA A 187 5.52 -6.15 -18.53
C ALA A 187 4.19 -6.48 -19.21
N GLY A 188 3.06 -6.33 -18.53
CA GLY A 188 1.74 -6.63 -19.07
C GLY A 188 0.71 -5.67 -18.53
N LEU A 189 -0.07 -5.01 -19.40
CA LEU A 189 -1.07 -4.04 -18.97
C LEU A 189 -2.47 -4.68 -18.94
N GLU A 190 -3.26 -4.39 -17.92
CA GLU A 190 -4.65 -4.85 -17.76
C GLU A 190 -5.57 -3.68 -17.38
N TYR A 191 -6.83 -3.74 -17.82
CA TYR A 191 -7.92 -2.84 -17.43
C TYR A 191 -7.64 -1.32 -17.60
N GLY A 192 -6.71 -0.95 -18.48
CA GLY A 192 -6.27 0.43 -18.70
C GLY A 192 -5.44 1.04 -17.57
N ALA A 193 -5.21 0.34 -16.47
CA ALA A 193 -4.67 0.92 -15.24
C ALA A 193 -3.79 -0.02 -14.41
N GLU A 194 -3.93 -1.34 -14.59
CA GLU A 194 -3.13 -2.37 -13.94
C GLU A 194 -1.94 -2.73 -14.85
N CYS A 195 -0.81 -3.08 -14.21
CA CYS A 195 0.45 -3.39 -14.84
C CYS A 195 1.10 -4.54 -14.05
N HIS A 196 1.43 -5.62 -14.73
CA HIS A 196 1.88 -6.88 -14.17
C HIS A 196 3.27 -7.15 -14.74
N CYS A 197 4.19 -7.63 -13.92
CA CYS A 197 5.53 -7.97 -14.36
C CYS A 197 5.75 -9.48 -14.22
N GLY A 198 6.62 -10.06 -15.04
CA GLY A 198 6.96 -11.48 -14.93
C GLY A 198 8.22 -11.85 -15.72
N ASN A 199 8.77 -13.02 -15.42
CA ASN A 199 9.92 -13.58 -16.14
C ASN A 199 9.53 -14.70 -17.10
N ARG A 200 8.26 -15.09 -17.11
CA ARG A 200 7.67 -16.11 -17.97
C ARG A 200 6.24 -15.73 -18.29
N ILE A 201 5.82 -16.07 -19.49
CA ILE A 201 4.41 -16.01 -19.92
C ILE A 201 3.86 -17.43 -19.75
N SER A 202 2.90 -17.60 -18.85
CA SER A 202 2.39 -18.91 -18.40
C SER A 202 0.97 -19.24 -18.90
N SER A 203 0.37 -18.36 -19.70
CA SER A 203 -0.99 -18.49 -20.24
C SER A 203 -0.95 -18.54 -21.78
N PRO A 204 -2.00 -19.08 -22.44
CA PRO A 204 -2.12 -18.97 -23.88
C PRO A 204 -2.39 -17.52 -24.33
N GLN A 205 -2.08 -17.26 -25.60
CA GLN A 205 -2.39 -16.02 -26.29
C GLN A 205 -3.91 -15.88 -26.48
N ALA A 206 -4.40 -14.64 -26.45
CA ALA A 206 -5.80 -14.27 -26.65
C ALA A 206 -5.96 -13.45 -27.95
N PRO A 207 -7.18 -13.25 -28.46
CA PRO A 207 -7.43 -12.35 -29.58
C PRO A 207 -6.96 -10.92 -29.27
N GLU A 208 -6.57 -10.16 -30.29
CA GLU A 208 -5.93 -8.86 -30.07
C GLU A 208 -6.96 -7.77 -29.69
N GLU A 209 -8.20 -7.92 -30.19
CA GLU A 209 -9.37 -7.13 -29.85
C GLU A 209 -9.76 -7.18 -28.37
N ASP A 210 -9.45 -8.29 -27.68
CA ASP A 210 -9.66 -8.47 -26.25
C ASP A 210 -8.73 -7.56 -25.40
N CYS A 211 -7.67 -7.02 -26.00
CA CYS A 211 -6.69 -6.12 -25.38
C CYS A 211 -6.86 -4.64 -25.80
N SER A 212 -8.06 -4.25 -26.23
CA SER A 212 -8.37 -2.93 -26.81
C SER A 212 -8.59 -1.77 -25.81
N LEU A 213 -8.46 -1.98 -24.49
CA LEU A 213 -8.63 -0.88 -23.53
C LEU A 213 -7.44 0.08 -23.61
N VAL A 214 -7.73 1.38 -23.65
CA VAL A 214 -6.71 2.44 -23.65
C VAL A 214 -6.24 2.73 -22.22
N CYS A 215 -4.95 3.01 -22.06
CA CYS A 215 -4.38 3.39 -20.76
C CYS A 215 -5.01 4.65 -20.17
N ARG A 216 -5.07 4.75 -18.83
CA ARG A 216 -5.62 5.94 -18.14
C ARG A 216 -4.72 7.17 -18.24
N GLY A 217 -3.40 6.98 -18.31
CA GLY A 217 -2.39 8.04 -18.36
C GLY A 217 -1.97 8.47 -19.76
N GLU A 218 -2.23 7.67 -20.80
CA GLU A 218 -1.87 7.99 -22.19
C GLU A 218 -2.95 7.52 -23.17
N ARG A 219 -3.10 8.23 -24.29
CA ARG A 219 -4.05 7.88 -25.35
C ARG A 219 -3.27 7.33 -26.55
N GLY A 220 -3.51 6.07 -26.92
CA GLY A 220 -2.96 5.45 -28.13
C GLY A 220 -2.42 4.03 -27.93
N SER A 221 -1.88 3.70 -26.76
CA SER A 221 -1.37 2.36 -26.46
C SER A 221 -2.49 1.41 -26.02
N PRO A 222 -2.48 0.14 -26.46
CA PRO A 222 -3.30 -0.90 -25.86
C PRO A 222 -2.81 -1.17 -24.43
N CYS A 223 -3.76 -1.48 -23.56
CA CYS A 223 -3.57 -1.49 -22.11
C CYS A 223 -4.38 -2.63 -21.48
N GLY A 224 -4.41 -3.75 -22.19
CA GLY A 224 -5.13 -4.97 -21.86
C GLY A 224 -6.63 -4.87 -22.02
N GLY A 225 -7.31 -5.76 -21.31
CA GLY A 225 -8.77 -5.89 -21.28
C GLY A 225 -9.27 -6.18 -19.87
N VAL A 226 -10.41 -6.85 -19.77
CA VAL A 226 -10.88 -7.47 -18.52
C VAL A 226 -10.41 -8.93 -18.54
N GLY A 227 -9.51 -9.32 -17.64
CA GLY A 227 -8.94 -10.67 -17.62
C GLY A 227 -7.99 -10.92 -18.79
N ARG A 228 -7.29 -9.86 -19.25
CA ARG A 228 -6.49 -9.83 -20.49
C ARG A 228 -5.30 -8.89 -20.35
N LEU A 229 -4.11 -9.40 -20.64
CA LEU A 229 -2.86 -8.64 -20.57
C LEU A 229 -2.31 -8.33 -21.97
N SER A 230 -2.09 -7.05 -22.25
CA SER A 230 -1.21 -6.59 -23.34
C SER A 230 0.24 -6.77 -22.89
N ILE A 231 0.92 -7.83 -23.32
CA ILE A 231 2.29 -8.15 -22.86
C ILE A 231 3.35 -7.53 -23.77
N TYR A 232 4.35 -6.92 -23.13
CA TYR A 232 5.55 -6.34 -23.71
C TYR A 232 6.78 -7.04 -23.11
N LYS A 233 7.74 -7.42 -23.95
CA LYS A 233 9.09 -7.75 -23.50
C LYS A 233 9.83 -6.43 -23.29
N VAL A 234 10.29 -6.17 -22.07
CA VAL A 234 11.03 -4.94 -21.77
C VAL A 234 12.46 -5.07 -22.27
N GLU A 235 13.05 -3.98 -22.75
CA GLU A 235 14.48 -3.98 -23.08
C GLU A 235 15.31 -4.24 -21.82
N GLU A 236 16.26 -5.17 -21.92
CA GLU A 236 17.12 -5.52 -20.80
C GLU A 236 18.10 -4.39 -20.50
N GLN A 237 18.09 -3.91 -19.24
CA GLN A 237 19.29 -3.27 -18.72
C GLN A 237 20.41 -4.31 -18.67
N LEU A 238 21.60 -3.92 -19.14
CA LEU A 238 22.76 -4.79 -19.34
C LEU A 238 22.98 -5.77 -18.16
N PRO A 239 23.37 -7.04 -18.42
CA PRO A 239 23.65 -8.01 -17.36
C PRO A 239 24.59 -7.43 -16.30
N GLY A 240 24.19 -7.50 -15.02
CA GLY A 240 24.89 -6.81 -13.92
C GLY A 240 24.25 -5.49 -13.46
N HIS A 241 23.27 -4.91 -14.16
CA HIS A 241 22.58 -3.69 -13.70
C HIS A 241 21.26 -3.93 -12.93
N ARG A 242 20.73 -5.15 -12.88
CA ARG A 242 19.50 -5.48 -12.12
C ARG A 242 19.71 -5.32 -10.60
N LYS A 243 19.34 -4.16 -10.04
CA LYS A 243 19.41 -3.89 -8.59
C LYS A 243 18.23 -4.52 -7.84
N PHE A 244 18.30 -5.81 -7.57
CA PHE A 244 17.32 -6.51 -6.74
C PHE A 244 17.24 -5.91 -5.34
N ARG A 245 16.08 -5.34 -5.02
CA ARG A 245 15.72 -5.01 -3.64
C ARG A 245 15.29 -6.31 -2.95
N ASN A 246 15.74 -6.53 -1.71
CA ASN A 246 15.47 -7.70 -0.87
C ASN A 246 16.28 -8.98 -1.19
N VAL A 247 17.48 -8.86 -1.74
CA VAL A 247 18.48 -9.94 -1.64
C VAL A 247 19.11 -9.89 -0.25
N HIS A 248 19.12 -11.01 0.46
CA HIS A 248 19.71 -11.10 1.80
C HIS A 248 20.79 -12.18 1.84
N TYR A 249 22.04 -11.79 2.10
CA TYR A 249 23.10 -12.75 2.41
C TYR A 249 22.75 -13.46 3.73
N ARG A 250 22.61 -14.78 3.69
CA ARG A 250 22.29 -15.62 4.86
C ARG A 250 23.55 -16.04 5.62
N GLY A 251 24.69 -16.10 4.96
CA GLY A 251 25.97 -16.49 5.56
C GLY A 251 26.77 -17.48 4.69
N CYS A 252 27.90 -17.91 5.24
CA CYS A 252 28.73 -18.97 4.70
C CYS A 252 28.27 -20.32 5.26
N PHE A 253 28.05 -21.32 4.39
CA PHE A 253 27.61 -22.66 4.79
C PHE A 253 28.52 -23.73 4.19
N LYS A 254 28.82 -24.75 4.98
CA LYS A 254 29.56 -25.94 4.55
C LYS A 254 28.57 -26.99 4.02
N LEU A 255 28.72 -27.38 2.76
CA LEU A 255 27.83 -28.35 2.09
C LEU A 255 28.62 -29.57 1.62
N LEU A 256 28.03 -30.77 1.73
CA LEU A 256 28.57 -31.97 1.07
C LEU A 256 28.35 -31.91 -0.44
N LYS A 257 29.25 -32.54 -1.19
CA LYS A 257 29.11 -32.72 -2.64
C LYS A 257 27.86 -33.54 -3.01
N SER A 258 27.51 -34.56 -2.22
CA SER A 258 26.27 -35.33 -2.37
C SER A 258 25.01 -34.46 -2.24
N THR A 259 24.98 -33.52 -1.30
CA THR A 259 23.89 -32.54 -1.14
C THR A 259 23.71 -31.68 -2.38
N THR A 260 24.80 -31.16 -2.96
CA THR A 260 24.68 -30.22 -4.11
C THR A 260 24.07 -30.84 -5.36
N GLY A 261 24.20 -32.16 -5.56
CA GLY A 261 23.57 -32.90 -6.66
C GLY A 261 22.04 -33.01 -6.56
N SER A 262 21.45 -32.74 -5.40
CA SER A 262 19.99 -32.76 -5.17
C SER A 262 19.28 -31.44 -5.48
N PHE A 263 20.03 -30.36 -5.76
CA PHE A 263 19.44 -29.04 -5.94
C PHE A 263 18.73 -28.91 -7.31
N PRO A 264 17.51 -28.33 -7.36
CA PRO A 264 16.68 -28.25 -8.58
C PRO A 264 17.34 -27.61 -9.80
N VAL A 265 18.28 -26.69 -9.60
CA VAL A 265 19.01 -26.00 -10.67
C VAL A 265 20.48 -25.91 -10.31
N TYR A 266 21.32 -26.26 -11.28
CA TYR A 266 22.76 -26.09 -11.27
C TYR A 266 23.18 -25.27 -12.50
N SER A 267 24.16 -24.38 -12.33
CA SER A 267 24.81 -23.63 -13.41
C SER A 267 26.31 -23.53 -13.14
N PHE A 268 27.11 -23.66 -14.20
CA PHE A 268 28.57 -23.62 -14.16
C PHE A 268 29.06 -22.62 -15.20
N GLN A 269 29.76 -21.56 -14.76
CA GLN A 269 30.34 -20.58 -15.68
C GLN A 269 31.71 -20.08 -15.15
N PRO A 270 32.79 -20.04 -15.96
CA PRO A 270 34.12 -19.62 -15.50
C PRO A 270 34.15 -18.19 -14.91
N ASN A 271 33.33 -17.30 -15.45
CA ASN A 271 33.23 -15.89 -15.04
C ASN A 271 31.95 -15.59 -14.22
N LEU A 272 31.35 -16.63 -13.60
CA LEU A 272 30.15 -16.48 -12.78
C LEU A 272 30.37 -15.46 -11.65
N THR A 273 29.49 -14.47 -11.56
CA THR A 273 29.41 -13.53 -10.43
C THR A 273 28.29 -13.95 -9.48
N THR A 274 28.41 -13.54 -8.21
CA THR A 274 27.35 -13.72 -7.20
C THR A 274 26.01 -13.17 -7.70
N GLN A 275 26.03 -11.99 -8.34
CA GLN A 275 24.85 -11.34 -8.88
C GLN A 275 24.21 -12.17 -10.01
N SER A 276 25.00 -12.69 -10.96
CA SER A 276 24.49 -13.54 -12.04
C SER A 276 23.87 -14.85 -11.52
N CYS A 277 24.41 -15.40 -10.42
CA CYS A 277 23.79 -16.54 -9.73
C CYS A 277 22.43 -16.16 -9.10
N ILE A 278 22.34 -15.02 -8.42
CA ILE A 278 21.08 -14.51 -7.85
C ILE A 278 20.05 -14.22 -8.96
N GLU A 279 20.47 -13.61 -10.07
CA GLU A 279 19.66 -13.38 -11.27
C GLU A 279 19.09 -14.70 -11.79
N THR A 280 19.97 -15.70 -12.01
CA THR A 280 19.57 -17.03 -12.46
C THR A 280 18.55 -17.69 -11.52
N CYS A 281 18.79 -17.67 -10.21
CA CYS A 281 17.86 -18.29 -9.25
C CYS A 281 16.53 -17.54 -9.14
N THR A 282 16.54 -16.22 -9.30
CA THR A 282 15.32 -15.39 -9.32
C THR A 282 14.49 -15.66 -10.58
N ASP A 283 15.13 -15.78 -11.76
CA ASP A 283 14.49 -16.10 -13.04
C ASP A 283 13.99 -17.57 -13.11
N LYS A 284 14.42 -18.41 -12.18
CA LYS A 284 13.90 -19.78 -11.95
C LYS A 284 12.89 -19.88 -10.80
N GLU A 285 12.51 -18.76 -10.17
CA GLU A 285 11.60 -18.70 -9.01
C GLU A 285 12.04 -19.55 -7.80
N LEU A 286 13.35 -19.59 -7.53
CA LEU A 286 13.95 -20.33 -6.42
C LEU A 286 14.45 -19.38 -5.32
N LEU A 287 14.26 -19.78 -4.06
CA LEU A 287 14.38 -18.92 -2.88
C LEU A 287 15.81 -18.69 -2.42
N LEU A 288 16.66 -19.70 -2.62
CA LEU A 288 18.04 -19.68 -2.19
C LEU A 288 18.93 -19.77 -3.43
N ALA A 289 19.87 -18.83 -3.54
CA ALA A 289 21.01 -18.88 -4.45
C ALA A 289 22.26 -19.29 -3.65
N VAL A 290 22.87 -20.39 -4.03
CA VAL A 290 24.02 -21.01 -3.38
C VAL A 290 25.22 -20.86 -4.32
N PHE A 291 26.14 -19.96 -3.98
CA PHE A 291 27.20 -19.51 -4.87
C PHE A 291 28.59 -19.89 -4.36
N ARG A 292 29.42 -20.43 -5.26
CA ARG A 292 30.88 -20.56 -5.10
C ARG A 292 31.48 -20.67 -6.50
N LYS A 293 32.08 -19.58 -7.01
CA LYS A 293 32.69 -19.53 -8.35
C LYS A 293 33.53 -20.80 -8.63
N PRO A 294 33.33 -21.51 -9.76
CA PRO A 294 32.46 -21.21 -10.92
C PRO A 294 31.00 -21.74 -10.82
N HIS A 295 30.58 -22.28 -9.67
CA HIS A 295 29.29 -22.94 -9.47
C HIS A 295 28.20 -22.02 -8.90
N CYS A 296 26.98 -22.16 -9.43
CA CYS A 296 25.73 -21.65 -8.87
C CYS A 296 24.75 -22.82 -8.69
N PHE A 297 24.06 -22.87 -7.56
CA PHE A 297 22.90 -23.74 -7.38
C PHE A 297 21.71 -22.94 -6.86
N CYS A 298 20.51 -23.36 -7.22
CA CYS A 298 19.28 -22.72 -6.77
C CYS A 298 18.35 -23.76 -6.13
N THR A 299 17.74 -23.43 -4.99
CA THR A 299 16.91 -24.38 -4.22
C THR A 299 15.81 -23.68 -3.40
N TRP A 300 14.89 -24.46 -2.84
CA TRP A 300 13.89 -24.01 -1.88
C TRP A 300 14.38 -24.12 -0.44
N THR A 301 13.65 -23.51 0.49
CA THR A 301 13.93 -23.50 1.94
C THR A 301 13.76 -24.86 2.61
N SER A 302 12.98 -25.77 2.03
CA SER A 302 12.71 -27.12 2.55
C SER A 302 13.80 -28.14 2.22
N SER A 303 14.73 -27.83 1.32
CA SER A 303 15.72 -28.78 0.80
C SER A 303 17.08 -28.62 1.50
N ILE A 304 17.30 -29.45 2.53
CA ILE A 304 18.61 -29.90 3.07
C ILE A 304 19.47 -28.85 3.80
N LEU A 305 19.28 -27.54 3.61
CA LEU A 305 19.90 -26.51 4.45
C LEU A 305 19.22 -26.43 5.84
N SER A 306 19.48 -27.43 6.69
CA SER A 306 19.39 -27.24 8.13
C SER A 306 20.47 -26.22 8.52
N LEU A 307 20.06 -24.97 8.79
CA LEU A 307 20.90 -23.79 9.02
C LEU A 307 21.79 -23.87 10.29
N LYS A 308 22.08 -25.07 10.80
CA LYS A 308 22.80 -25.34 12.05
C LYS A 308 24.33 -25.34 11.92
N GLN A 309 24.87 -25.31 10.71
CA GLN A 309 26.31 -25.17 10.44
C GLN A 309 26.60 -23.94 9.57
N GLN A 310 26.36 -22.78 10.17
CA GLN A 310 26.90 -21.51 9.68
C GLN A 310 28.40 -21.46 10.01
N SER A 311 29.23 -21.33 8.97
CA SER A 311 30.68 -21.12 9.08
C SER A 311 31.02 -19.63 9.20
N ASP A 312 32.25 -19.31 9.59
CA ASP A 312 32.77 -17.94 9.52
C ASP A 312 32.81 -17.46 8.05
N ASN A 313 32.42 -16.20 7.84
CA ASN A 313 32.30 -15.60 6.51
C ASN A 313 33.62 -15.59 5.73
N GLN A 314 34.77 -15.52 6.42
CA GLN A 314 36.09 -15.55 5.78
C GLN A 314 36.34 -16.84 4.99
N GLN A 315 35.76 -17.97 5.42
CA GLN A 315 35.92 -19.29 4.76
C GLN A 315 35.22 -19.36 3.39
N CYS A 316 34.27 -18.44 3.13
CA CYS A 316 33.65 -18.27 1.82
C CYS A 316 34.27 -17.15 0.97
N VAL A 317 35.34 -16.50 1.45
CA VAL A 317 36.14 -15.50 0.72
C VAL A 317 37.50 -16.07 0.32
N GLY A 318 38.02 -17.03 1.09
CA GLY A 318 39.28 -17.73 0.82
C GLY A 318 39.26 -18.63 -0.41
N ASN A 319 39.61 -18.07 -1.57
CA ASN A 319 40.37 -18.76 -2.62
C ASN A 319 41.02 -17.76 -3.60
N LEU A 320 41.73 -16.76 -3.05
CA LEU A 320 42.82 -16.08 -3.74
C LEU A 320 44.11 -16.83 -3.41
N ALA A 321 44.50 -17.73 -4.32
CA ALA A 321 45.80 -18.40 -4.46
C ALA A 321 46.69 -18.47 -3.19
N LEU A 322 46.50 -19.52 -2.38
CA LEU A 322 47.58 -20.02 -1.53
C LEU A 322 48.50 -20.92 -2.39
N ASN A 323 49.64 -20.37 -2.81
CA ASN A 323 50.79 -21.16 -3.26
C ASN A 323 51.45 -21.79 -2.03
N ASP A 324 50.82 -22.82 -1.46
CA ASP A 324 51.38 -23.56 -0.33
C ASP A 324 52.28 -24.69 -0.82
N THR A 325 53.55 -24.38 -1.03
CA THR A 325 54.62 -25.38 -1.07
C THR A 325 54.89 -25.91 0.34
N SER A 326 54.03 -26.82 0.82
CA SER A 326 54.33 -27.62 2.01
C SER A 326 53.91 -29.09 1.82
N THR A 327 54.92 -29.96 1.81
CA THR A 327 54.76 -31.41 1.69
C THR A 327 54.14 -31.98 2.97
N SER A 328 52.90 -32.47 2.89
CA SER A 328 52.31 -33.35 3.91
C SER A 328 51.43 -34.43 3.29
N THR A 329 51.36 -35.57 3.97
CA THR A 329 50.82 -36.85 3.49
C THR A 329 49.29 -36.84 3.28
N PRO A 330 48.74 -37.73 2.44
CA PRO A 330 47.33 -37.69 2.06
C PRO A 330 46.43 -38.21 3.19
N SER A 331 46.04 -37.33 4.11
CA SER A 331 44.87 -37.56 4.97
C SER A 331 43.58 -37.39 4.17
N ALA A 332 42.54 -38.14 4.53
CA ALA A 332 41.34 -38.32 3.71
C ALA A 332 40.70 -36.99 3.24
N ALA A 333 40.49 -36.86 1.93
CA ALA A 333 39.96 -35.65 1.32
C ALA A 333 38.60 -35.27 1.93
N THR A 334 38.54 -34.12 2.59
CA THR A 334 37.32 -33.63 3.25
C THR A 334 36.26 -33.33 2.19
N GLU A 335 35.17 -34.10 2.20
CA GLU A 335 34.15 -34.14 1.13
C GLU A 335 33.19 -32.92 1.09
N HIS A 336 33.66 -31.77 1.57
CA HIS A 336 32.83 -30.64 1.97
C HIS A 336 33.39 -29.33 1.42
N ASP A 337 32.52 -28.55 0.80
CA ASP A 337 32.86 -27.28 0.18
C ASP A 337 32.05 -26.13 0.80
N HIS A 338 32.65 -24.94 0.86
CA HIS A 338 32.02 -23.74 1.44
C HIS A 338 31.32 -22.92 0.36
N TYR A 339 30.07 -22.53 0.62
CA TYR A 339 29.21 -21.78 -0.30
C TYR A 339 28.59 -20.56 0.38
N GLN A 340 28.54 -19.46 -0.36
CA GLN A 340 27.82 -18.25 0.01
C GLN A 340 26.33 -18.46 -0.29
N VAL A 341 25.47 -18.33 0.71
CA VAL A 341 24.02 -18.51 0.53
C VAL A 341 23.31 -17.16 0.59
N TYR A 342 22.50 -16.88 -0.42
CA TYR A 342 21.68 -15.68 -0.54
C TYR A 342 20.20 -16.07 -0.63
N HIS A 343 19.35 -15.37 0.11
CA HIS A 343 17.92 -15.36 -0.17
C HIS A 343 17.67 -14.47 -1.38
N THR A 344 16.98 -14.98 -2.39
CA THR A 344 16.53 -14.21 -3.55
C THR A 344 15.31 -13.35 -3.17
N PRO A 345 14.86 -12.43 -4.04
CA PRO A 345 13.63 -11.67 -3.82
C PRO A 345 12.34 -12.49 -4.01
N VAL A 346 12.45 -13.77 -4.39
CA VAL A 346 11.31 -14.65 -4.61
C VAL A 346 10.61 -14.91 -3.27
N LEU A 347 9.29 -14.76 -3.24
CA LEU A 347 8.48 -15.13 -2.08
C LEU A 347 8.33 -16.66 -2.01
N ASP A 348 8.55 -17.21 -0.82
CA ASP A 348 8.41 -18.64 -0.54
C ASP A 348 7.02 -19.16 -0.96
N SER A 349 6.97 -20.31 -1.64
CA SER A 349 5.74 -20.87 -2.20
C SER A 349 4.65 -21.05 -1.14
N ARG A 350 5.04 -21.36 0.10
CA ARG A 350 4.15 -21.46 1.27
C ARG A 350 3.43 -20.14 1.62
N CYS A 351 3.93 -19.00 1.11
CA CYS A 351 3.35 -17.66 1.26
C CYS A 351 2.86 -17.02 -0.05
N LYS A 352 3.04 -17.66 -1.22
CA LYS A 352 2.58 -17.12 -2.52
C LYS A 352 1.05 -16.98 -2.54
N GLU A 353 0.34 -17.93 -1.95
CA GLU A 353 -1.12 -17.91 -1.89
C GLU A 353 -1.63 -17.01 -0.76
N ARG A 354 -2.38 -15.99 -1.16
CA ARG A 354 -3.19 -15.15 -0.29
C ARG A 354 -4.56 -14.97 -0.93
N MET A 355 -5.61 -14.96 -0.11
CA MET A 355 -6.99 -14.82 -0.57
C MET A 355 -7.78 -13.89 0.35
N PHE A 356 -8.98 -13.51 -0.09
CA PHE A 356 -9.98 -12.98 0.83
C PHE A 356 -10.53 -14.13 1.68
N LEU A 357 -11.11 -13.83 2.85
CA LEU A 357 -11.83 -14.82 3.65
C LEU A 357 -12.88 -15.53 2.77
N PRO A 358 -12.99 -16.87 2.83
CA PRO A 358 -13.90 -17.63 1.97
C PRO A 358 -15.37 -17.31 2.28
N HIS A 359 -15.65 -16.85 3.49
CA HIS A 359 -16.97 -16.40 3.94
C HIS A 359 -16.82 -15.00 4.53
N ARG A 360 -17.86 -14.16 4.40
CA ARG A 360 -17.83 -12.82 4.98
C ARG A 360 -17.96 -12.90 6.50
N SER A 361 -16.95 -12.41 7.22
CA SER A 361 -17.05 -12.22 8.67
C SER A 361 -18.14 -11.20 8.99
N SER A 362 -19.01 -11.55 9.94
CA SER A 362 -19.94 -10.62 10.58
C SER A 362 -19.25 -9.73 11.63
N SER A 363 -18.07 -10.13 12.11
CA SER A 363 -17.27 -9.40 13.09
C SER A 363 -16.19 -8.56 12.41
N LEU A 364 -16.07 -7.29 12.82
CA LEU A 364 -15.06 -6.35 12.31
C LEU A 364 -13.91 -6.21 13.31
N VAL A 365 -12.74 -6.73 12.94
CA VAL A 365 -11.49 -6.56 13.70
C VAL A 365 -10.71 -5.36 13.17
N ALA A 366 -10.39 -4.39 14.02
CA ALA A 366 -9.45 -3.32 13.68
C ALA A 366 -7.99 -3.75 13.90
N LEU A 367 -7.10 -3.33 13.00
CA LEU A 367 -5.67 -3.14 13.29
C LEU A 367 -5.46 -1.65 13.54
N SER A 368 -5.58 -1.23 14.79
CA SER A 368 -5.45 0.16 15.19
C SER A 368 -4.04 0.48 15.66
N SER A 369 -3.56 1.67 15.30
CA SER A 369 -2.26 2.18 15.71
C SER A 369 -2.04 3.60 15.20
N PHE A 370 -1.11 4.30 15.84
CA PHE A 370 -0.60 5.59 15.37
C PHE A 370 0.19 5.48 14.03
N PRO A 371 0.24 6.52 13.18
CA PRO A 371 1.12 6.53 12.00
C PRO A 371 2.60 6.30 12.37
N GLY A 372 3.39 5.68 11.48
CA GLY A 372 4.79 5.33 11.78
C GLY A 372 5.02 4.16 12.76
N ALA A 373 3.96 3.60 13.37
CA ALA A 373 4.04 2.51 14.35
C ALA A 373 4.34 1.09 13.79
N GLY A 374 4.67 0.95 12.50
CA GLY A 374 4.95 -0.36 11.87
C GLY A 374 3.79 -0.98 11.08
N ASN A 375 2.74 -0.20 10.84
CA ASN A 375 1.45 -0.57 10.24
C ASN A 375 1.51 -1.55 9.06
N THR A 376 2.25 -1.19 8.00
CA THR A 376 2.37 -2.00 6.79
C THR A 376 3.15 -3.30 7.03
N TRP A 377 4.11 -3.28 7.95
CA TRP A 377 4.89 -4.46 8.32
C TRP A 377 4.03 -5.47 9.10
N VAL A 378 3.27 -5.03 10.09
CA VAL A 378 2.36 -5.91 10.84
C VAL A 378 1.27 -6.51 9.95
N ARG A 379 0.73 -5.72 9.00
CA ARG A 379 -0.17 -6.26 7.98
C ARG A 379 0.49 -7.34 7.12
N HIS A 380 1.68 -7.06 6.58
CA HIS A 380 2.45 -8.04 5.79
C HIS A 380 2.66 -9.34 6.57
N LEU A 381 3.05 -9.26 7.84
CA LEU A 381 3.20 -10.43 8.70
C LEU A 381 1.89 -11.21 8.89
N ILE A 382 0.77 -10.53 9.18
CA ILE A 382 -0.56 -11.15 9.30
C ILE A 382 -0.94 -11.88 8.00
N GLU A 383 -0.76 -11.25 6.83
CA GLU A 383 -1.05 -11.89 5.54
C GLU A 383 -0.16 -13.09 5.25
N LEU A 384 1.11 -13.06 5.69
CA LEU A 384 2.02 -14.22 5.55
C LEU A 384 1.57 -15.40 6.40
N VAL A 385 1.28 -15.20 7.69
CA VAL A 385 0.91 -16.31 8.61
C VAL A 385 -0.50 -16.83 8.40
N THR A 386 -1.45 -15.98 8.02
CA THR A 386 -2.87 -16.39 7.87
C THR A 386 -3.23 -16.78 6.43
N GLY A 387 -2.52 -16.27 5.43
CA GLY A 387 -2.94 -16.37 4.03
C GLY A 387 -4.17 -15.54 3.67
N TYR A 388 -4.65 -14.68 4.58
CA TYR A 388 -5.81 -13.82 4.32
C TYR A 388 -5.43 -12.36 4.18
N TYR A 389 -6.01 -11.67 3.19
CA TYR A 389 -5.77 -10.25 2.96
C TYR A 389 -6.25 -9.37 4.12
N THR A 390 -5.46 -8.34 4.41
CA THR A 390 -5.77 -7.27 5.35
C THR A 390 -6.39 -6.08 4.62
N GLY A 391 -7.51 -5.58 5.15
CA GLY A 391 -8.19 -4.42 4.63
C GLY A 391 -7.63 -3.12 5.22
N SER A 392 -8.12 -1.99 4.71
CA SER A 392 -7.77 -0.67 5.21
C SER A 392 -8.99 0.24 5.16
N PHE A 393 -9.15 1.09 6.18
CA PHE A 393 -10.16 2.15 6.21
C PHE A 393 -9.88 3.23 5.14
N TYR A 394 -8.62 3.31 4.69
CA TYR A 394 -8.10 4.23 3.67
C TYR A 394 -7.70 3.45 2.42
N PHE A 395 -7.65 4.11 1.26
CA PHE A 395 -7.12 3.53 0.03
C PHE A 395 -5.72 4.08 -0.28
N ASP A 396 -4.72 3.20 -0.31
CA ASP A 396 -3.37 3.45 -0.78
C ASP A 396 -3.04 2.55 -1.97
N GLY A 397 -3.10 3.12 -3.18
CA GLY A 397 -2.74 2.41 -4.42
C GLY A 397 -1.32 1.84 -4.39
N THR A 398 -0.37 2.48 -3.70
CA THR A 398 1.01 1.97 -3.64
C THR A 398 1.13 0.69 -2.81
N LEU A 399 0.26 0.52 -1.80
CA LEU A 399 0.16 -0.71 -1.02
C LEU A 399 -0.60 -1.81 -1.78
N TYR A 400 -1.68 -1.46 -2.49
CA TYR A 400 -2.42 -2.39 -3.35
C TYR A 400 -1.50 -3.07 -4.38
N ASN A 401 -0.60 -2.28 -4.97
CA ASN A 401 0.41 -2.72 -5.93
C ASN A 401 1.34 -3.76 -5.29
N ARG A 402 1.91 -3.41 -4.14
CA ARG A 402 2.82 -4.26 -3.35
C ARG A 402 2.14 -5.46 -2.66
N GLY A 403 0.91 -5.80 -3.05
CA GLY A 403 0.25 -7.06 -2.69
C GLY A 403 -0.95 -6.93 -1.74
N PHE A 404 -1.19 -5.77 -1.12
CA PHE A 404 -2.30 -5.56 -0.18
C PHE A 404 -3.64 -5.42 -0.92
N LYS A 405 -4.19 -6.52 -1.45
CA LYS A 405 -5.40 -6.48 -2.28
C LYS A 405 -6.65 -6.00 -1.52
N GLY A 406 -6.66 -6.08 -0.19
CA GLY A 406 -7.68 -5.49 0.68
C GLY A 406 -7.74 -3.95 0.71
N GLU A 407 -6.79 -3.23 0.10
CA GLU A 407 -6.88 -1.76 -0.07
C GLU A 407 -8.08 -1.33 -0.93
N LYS A 408 -8.39 -2.11 -1.99
CA LYS A 408 -9.41 -1.78 -2.99
C LYS A 408 -10.79 -2.37 -2.64
N ASP A 409 -10.84 -3.24 -1.63
CA ASP A 409 -12.09 -3.85 -1.15
C ASP A 409 -12.82 -2.90 -0.19
N TYR A 410 -14.14 -2.98 -0.13
CA TYR A 410 -14.89 -2.15 0.81
C TYR A 410 -14.58 -2.57 2.25
N TRP A 411 -14.12 -1.67 3.11
CA TRP A 411 -13.60 -2.04 4.42
C TRP A 411 -14.61 -2.68 5.39
N LYS A 412 -15.92 -2.56 5.14
CA LYS A 412 -16.99 -3.31 5.84
C LYS A 412 -17.53 -4.51 5.05
N SER A 413 -16.79 -5.03 4.07
CA SER A 413 -17.21 -6.18 3.26
C SER A 413 -17.28 -7.50 4.04
N GLY A 414 -16.59 -7.56 5.19
CA GLY A 414 -16.35 -8.81 5.94
C GLY A 414 -15.34 -9.75 5.27
N ARG A 415 -14.71 -9.37 4.15
CA ARG A 415 -13.84 -10.26 3.36
C ARG A 415 -12.37 -10.23 3.77
N SER A 416 -11.94 -9.24 4.54
CA SER A 416 -10.57 -9.10 5.03
C SER A 416 -10.48 -9.51 6.49
N ILE A 417 -9.36 -10.10 6.90
CA ILE A 417 -9.18 -10.64 8.26
C ILE A 417 -9.12 -9.57 9.36
N CYS A 418 -8.55 -8.41 9.04
CA CYS A 418 -8.60 -7.22 9.89
C CYS A 418 -8.48 -5.94 9.05
N ILE A 419 -8.95 -4.81 9.57
CA ILE A 419 -9.01 -3.52 8.89
C ILE A 419 -8.04 -2.53 9.53
N LYS A 420 -7.06 -2.02 8.79
CA LYS A 420 -6.16 -0.96 9.28
C LYS A 420 -6.92 0.37 9.45
N THR A 421 -6.79 0.99 10.61
CA THR A 421 -7.37 2.33 10.89
C THR A 421 -6.43 3.21 11.72
N HIS A 422 -6.49 4.54 11.52
CA HIS A 422 -5.84 5.55 12.36
C HIS A 422 -6.85 6.38 13.17
N GLU A 423 -8.13 6.08 13.04
CA GLU A 423 -9.20 6.81 13.74
C GLU A 423 -9.09 6.64 15.26
N SER A 424 -9.36 7.72 15.99
CA SER A 424 -9.36 7.76 17.47
C SER A 424 -10.71 8.19 18.06
N GLY A 425 -11.72 8.44 17.21
CA GLY A 425 -13.03 8.90 17.63
C GLY A 425 -13.87 7.75 18.20
N GLN A 426 -14.65 8.04 19.24
CA GLN A 426 -15.47 7.03 19.93
C GLN A 426 -16.39 6.27 18.96
N LYS A 427 -17.07 6.99 18.04
CA LYS A 427 -18.00 6.39 17.09
C LYS A 427 -17.30 5.44 16.12
N GLU A 428 -16.11 5.79 15.69
CA GLU A 428 -15.28 5.03 14.77
C GLU A 428 -14.71 3.78 15.46
N ILE A 429 -14.32 3.90 16.73
CA ILE A 429 -13.87 2.77 17.57
C ILE A 429 -15.02 1.79 17.83
N GLU A 430 -16.19 2.28 18.23
CA GLU A 430 -17.38 1.46 18.55
C GLU A 430 -17.99 0.74 17.33
N MET A 431 -17.54 1.04 16.11
CA MET A 431 -17.88 0.26 14.90
C MET A 431 -17.11 -1.06 14.76
N PHE A 432 -16.07 -1.28 15.57
CA PHE A 432 -15.30 -2.52 15.57
C PHE A 432 -15.66 -3.36 16.81
N ASP A 433 -15.85 -4.66 16.61
CA ASP A 433 -16.17 -5.59 17.68
C ASP A 433 -14.94 -5.90 18.53
N SER A 434 -13.76 -5.89 17.89
CA SER A 434 -12.47 -6.10 18.53
C SER A 434 -11.35 -5.35 17.82
N ALA A 435 -10.21 -5.16 18.48
CA ALA A 435 -9.05 -4.51 17.88
C ALA A 435 -7.71 -5.05 18.38
N ILE A 436 -6.78 -5.18 17.45
CA ILE A 436 -5.35 -5.25 17.72
C ILE A 436 -4.85 -3.81 17.84
N LEU A 437 -4.50 -3.37 19.04
CA LEU A 437 -3.91 -2.07 19.32
C LEU A 437 -2.38 -2.19 19.28
N LEU A 438 -1.80 -1.85 18.14
CA LEU A 438 -0.35 -1.85 17.93
C LEU A 438 0.27 -0.54 18.45
N ILE A 439 1.10 -0.64 19.48
CA ILE A 439 1.81 0.48 20.11
C ILE A 439 3.31 0.35 19.86
N ARG A 440 3.92 1.41 19.33
CA ARG A 440 5.36 1.54 19.13
C ARG A 440 5.90 2.70 19.96
N ASN A 441 7.16 2.62 20.37
CA ASN A 441 7.88 3.73 21.03
C ASN A 441 7.60 5.07 20.29
N PRO A 442 7.19 6.14 21.00
CA PRO A 442 6.73 7.38 20.35
C PRO A 442 7.85 8.11 19.62
N TYR A 443 9.07 8.18 20.17
CA TYR A 443 10.22 8.78 19.50
C TYR A 443 10.46 8.13 18.13
N ARG A 444 10.51 6.79 18.09
CA ARG A 444 10.66 6.02 16.85
C ARG A 444 9.48 6.20 15.89
N SER A 445 8.25 6.35 16.41
CA SER A 445 7.04 6.53 15.61
C SER A 445 6.96 7.91 14.97
N LEU A 446 7.25 8.97 15.75
CA LEU A 446 7.31 10.35 15.29
C LEU A 446 8.35 10.51 14.18
N MET A 447 9.58 10.02 14.39
CA MET A 447 10.61 10.04 13.35
C MET A 447 10.18 9.23 12.11
N ALA A 448 9.56 8.07 12.29
CA ALA A 448 9.14 7.22 11.16
C ALA A 448 8.01 7.86 10.33
N GLU A 449 7.11 8.63 10.95
CA GLU A 449 6.03 9.35 10.28
C GLU A 449 6.52 10.66 9.63
N PHE A 450 7.44 11.40 10.26
CA PHE A 450 8.06 12.59 9.67
C PHE A 450 8.82 12.23 8.39
N ASN A 451 9.68 11.21 8.45
CA ASN A 451 10.32 10.61 7.27
C ASN A 451 9.31 10.26 6.15
N ARG A 452 8.13 9.73 6.53
CA ARG A 452 7.09 9.34 5.56
C ARG A 452 6.45 10.54 4.88
N LYS A 453 6.26 11.64 5.61
CA LYS A 453 5.70 12.89 5.08
C LYS A 453 6.67 13.63 4.18
N CYS A 454 7.95 13.68 4.56
CA CYS A 454 8.98 14.39 3.80
C CYS A 454 9.42 13.67 2.52
N ALA A 455 9.49 12.33 2.53
CA ALA A 455 10.11 11.54 1.46
C ALA A 455 9.34 10.27 1.05
N GLY A 456 8.09 10.13 1.47
CA GLY A 456 7.22 9.00 1.11
C GLY A 456 7.52 7.71 1.89
N HIS A 457 6.88 6.62 1.48
CA HIS A 457 6.77 5.39 2.28
C HIS A 457 8.12 4.73 2.63
N LEU A 458 9.12 4.83 1.75
CA LEU A 458 10.45 4.27 1.96
C LEU A 458 11.57 5.32 2.10
N GLY A 459 11.27 6.62 1.96
CA GLY A 459 12.27 7.67 2.00
C GLY A 459 12.62 8.16 3.40
N HIS A 460 13.70 8.93 3.49
CA HIS A 460 14.15 9.63 4.70
C HIS A 460 14.09 11.14 4.51
N ALA A 461 13.77 11.88 5.58
CA ALA A 461 13.87 13.33 5.63
C ALA A 461 15.36 13.74 5.68
N THR A 462 15.69 14.86 5.03
CA THR A 462 17.07 15.39 5.00
C THR A 462 17.41 16.12 6.29
N ASP A 463 18.70 16.26 6.61
CA ASP A 463 19.18 17.04 7.77
C ASP A 463 18.65 18.49 7.77
N ALA A 464 18.39 19.08 6.60
CA ALA A 464 17.77 20.40 6.49
C ALA A 464 16.30 20.40 6.94
N GLN A 465 15.54 19.33 6.68
CA GLN A 465 14.16 19.16 7.15
C GLN A 465 14.11 18.88 8.66
N TRP A 466 15.04 18.09 9.19
CA TRP A 466 15.14 17.87 10.65
C TRP A 466 15.53 19.13 11.43
N LYS A 467 16.34 20.02 10.83
CA LYS A 467 16.72 21.33 11.40
C LYS A 467 15.70 22.44 11.13
N SER A 468 14.63 22.17 10.39
CA SER A 468 13.61 23.16 10.04
C SER A 468 12.62 23.36 11.20
N LYS A 469 11.81 24.42 11.12
CA LYS A 469 10.70 24.66 12.07
C LYS A 469 9.57 23.64 11.94
N GLU A 470 9.51 22.90 10.83
CA GLU A 470 8.50 21.85 10.59
C GLU A 470 8.58 20.75 11.64
N TRP A 471 9.78 20.37 12.08
CA TRP A 471 9.97 19.27 13.02
C TRP A 471 9.45 19.58 14.44
N PRO A 472 9.80 20.70 15.09
CA PRO A 472 9.20 21.09 16.37
C PRO A 472 7.67 21.21 16.34
N GLU A 473 7.11 21.78 15.28
CA GLU A 473 5.65 21.94 15.12
C GLU A 473 4.96 20.59 14.86
N PHE A 474 5.62 19.70 14.11
CA PHE A 474 5.20 18.31 13.92
C PHE A 474 5.18 17.56 15.26
N VAL A 475 6.26 17.58 16.04
CA VAL A 475 6.32 16.89 17.35
C VAL A 475 5.22 17.40 18.28
N SER A 476 5.07 18.72 18.40
CA SER A 476 4.06 19.37 19.26
C SER A 476 2.62 18.96 18.90
N SER A 477 2.37 18.63 17.62
CA SER A 477 1.05 18.19 17.14
C SER A 477 0.85 16.67 17.18
N TYR A 478 1.92 15.89 16.97
CA TYR A 478 1.85 14.44 16.78
C TYR A 478 2.10 13.64 18.07
N ALA A 479 2.88 14.16 19.03
CA ALA A 479 3.08 13.49 20.32
C ALA A 479 1.77 13.41 21.16
N PRO A 480 0.95 14.46 21.27
CA PRO A 480 -0.36 14.36 21.91
C PRO A 480 -1.32 13.41 21.16
N TRP A 481 -1.19 13.30 19.84
CA TRP A 481 -2.00 12.38 19.04
C TRP A 481 -1.61 10.90 19.29
N TRP A 482 -0.32 10.57 19.41
CA TRP A 482 0.12 9.23 19.81
C TRP A 482 -0.52 8.80 21.14
N ALA A 483 -0.48 9.69 22.14
CA ALA A 483 -1.03 9.43 23.46
C ALA A 483 -2.56 9.27 23.42
N SER A 484 -3.26 10.28 22.88
CA SER A 484 -4.72 10.29 22.81
C SER A 484 -5.29 9.16 21.94
N HIS A 485 -4.57 8.71 20.91
CA HIS A 485 -4.96 7.53 20.14
C HIS A 485 -4.94 6.26 20.99
N ALA A 486 -3.82 5.97 21.68
CA ALA A 486 -3.72 4.81 22.56
C ALA A 486 -4.77 4.86 23.69
N LEU A 487 -4.92 6.03 24.34
CA LEU A 487 -5.89 6.24 25.41
C LEU A 487 -7.35 6.10 24.94
N SER A 488 -7.69 6.58 23.74
CA SER A 488 -9.04 6.43 23.18
C SER A 488 -9.36 4.96 22.88
N TRP A 489 -8.44 4.22 22.26
CA TRP A 489 -8.65 2.80 21.99
C TRP A 489 -8.74 1.98 23.28
N LEU A 490 -7.88 2.25 24.26
CA LEU A 490 -8.01 1.66 25.60
C LEU A 490 -9.35 2.01 26.25
N LYS A 491 -9.86 3.23 26.08
CA LYS A 491 -11.11 3.69 26.72
C LYS A 491 -12.38 3.10 26.10
N PHE A 492 -12.47 3.09 24.77
CA PHE A 492 -13.71 2.79 24.03
C PHE A 492 -13.69 1.43 23.31
N GLY A 493 -12.53 0.80 23.15
CA GLY A 493 -12.41 -0.53 22.55
C GLY A 493 -13.01 -1.61 23.45
N ARG A 494 -13.81 -2.50 22.86
CA ARG A 494 -14.53 -3.57 23.59
C ARG A 494 -13.63 -4.75 23.93
N HIS A 495 -13.06 -5.38 22.90
CA HIS A 495 -12.16 -6.52 23.03
C HIS A 495 -10.81 -6.16 22.40
N LEU A 496 -9.76 -6.09 23.20
CA LEU A 496 -8.46 -5.53 22.80
C LEU A 496 -7.32 -6.53 22.97
N LEU A 497 -6.53 -6.71 21.92
CA LEU A 497 -5.18 -7.25 22.01
C LEU A 497 -4.18 -6.09 21.88
N VAL A 498 -3.42 -5.80 22.94
CA VAL A 498 -2.32 -4.84 22.88
C VAL A 498 -1.07 -5.55 22.36
N VAL A 499 -0.45 -5.01 21.30
CA VAL A 499 0.80 -5.53 20.73
C VAL A 499 1.85 -4.43 20.74
N HIS A 500 3.03 -4.72 21.28
CA HIS A 500 4.16 -3.80 21.24
C HIS A 500 5.02 -4.09 20.01
N TYR A 501 5.29 -3.07 19.17
CA TYR A 501 6.05 -3.24 17.93
C TYR A 501 7.45 -3.82 18.19
N GLU A 502 8.16 -3.27 19.18
CA GLU A 502 9.46 -3.74 19.62
C GLU A 502 9.43 -5.21 20.13
N GLU A 503 8.34 -5.62 20.80
CA GLU A 503 8.18 -7.02 21.22
C GLU A 503 7.91 -7.96 20.05
N LEU A 504 7.15 -7.52 19.05
CA LEU A 504 6.96 -8.24 17.79
C LEU A 504 8.27 -8.36 16.99
N GLN A 505 9.21 -7.42 17.14
CA GLN A 505 10.57 -7.57 16.59
C GLN A 505 11.41 -8.58 17.38
N ARG A 506 11.33 -8.56 18.71
CA ARG A 506 12.14 -9.40 19.62
C ARG A 506 11.69 -10.86 19.66
N ALA A 507 10.37 -11.09 19.68
CA ALA A 507 9.73 -12.39 19.87
C ALA A 507 8.67 -12.66 18.78
N LEU A 508 9.08 -12.56 17.51
CA LEU A 508 8.18 -12.61 16.36
C LEU A 508 7.21 -13.80 16.37
N LEU A 509 7.70 -15.04 16.49
CA LEU A 509 6.84 -16.23 16.34
C LEU A 509 5.81 -16.37 17.48
N PRO A 510 6.15 -16.19 18.78
CA PRO A 510 5.17 -16.12 19.86
C PRO A 510 4.12 -15.01 19.66
N GLN A 511 4.54 -13.81 19.27
CA GLN A 511 3.63 -12.68 19.07
C GLN A 511 2.69 -12.89 17.87
N LEU A 512 3.16 -13.52 16.79
CA LEU A 512 2.31 -13.92 15.66
C LEU A 512 1.27 -14.96 16.06
N ARG A 513 1.65 -15.97 16.87
CA ARG A 513 0.69 -16.93 17.43
C ARG A 513 -0.39 -16.25 18.28
N LEU A 514 0.00 -15.25 19.08
CA LEU A 514 -0.94 -14.44 19.87
C LEU A 514 -1.94 -13.68 18.99
N ILE A 515 -1.45 -13.07 17.91
CA ILE A 515 -2.28 -12.36 16.91
C ILE A 515 -3.22 -13.32 16.18
N THR A 516 -2.75 -14.48 15.71
CA THR A 516 -3.61 -15.44 14.96
C THR A 516 -4.69 -16.05 15.85
N THR A 517 -4.38 -16.33 17.12
CA THR A 517 -5.37 -16.78 18.11
C THR A 517 -6.45 -15.73 18.35
N PHE A 518 -6.08 -14.45 18.50
CA PHE A 518 -7.03 -13.34 18.64
C PHE A 518 -7.90 -13.15 17.37
N LEU A 519 -7.33 -13.38 16.18
CA LEU A 519 -8.05 -13.38 14.91
C LEU A 519 -8.84 -14.68 14.64
N ASN A 520 -8.95 -15.58 15.63
CA ASN A 520 -9.64 -16.88 15.54
C ASN A 520 -9.29 -17.67 14.27
N THR A 521 -8.01 -17.65 13.89
CA THR A 521 -7.52 -18.24 12.62
C THR A 521 -6.46 -19.29 12.91
N THR A 522 -6.65 -20.49 12.36
CA THR A 522 -5.66 -21.57 12.44
C THR A 522 -4.46 -21.25 11.54
N MET A 523 -3.25 -21.41 12.08
CA MET A 523 -1.99 -21.16 11.40
C MET A 523 -1.20 -22.45 11.31
N SER A 524 -0.68 -22.80 10.12
CA SER A 524 0.23 -23.94 9.97
C SER A 524 1.67 -23.54 10.34
N GLU A 525 2.44 -24.50 10.86
CA GLU A 525 3.87 -24.27 11.12
C GLU A 525 4.64 -23.90 9.83
N GLU A 526 4.21 -24.41 8.67
CA GLU A 526 4.73 -23.99 7.36
C GLU A 526 4.59 -22.49 7.10
N ARG A 527 3.42 -21.92 7.39
CA ARG A 527 3.15 -20.48 7.27
C ARG A 527 3.97 -19.67 8.28
N LEU A 528 4.19 -20.22 9.48
CA LEU A 528 5.03 -19.60 10.51
C LEU A 528 6.52 -19.52 10.09
N PHE A 529 7.10 -20.63 9.61
CA PHE A 529 8.45 -20.65 9.03
C PHE A 529 8.56 -19.73 7.82
N CYS A 530 7.52 -19.69 7.00
CA CYS A 530 7.46 -18.82 5.83
C CYS A 530 7.45 -17.33 6.22
N ALA A 531 6.70 -16.95 7.27
CA ALA A 531 6.72 -15.61 7.83
C ALA A 531 8.09 -15.23 8.40
N GLN A 532 8.76 -16.15 9.10
CA GLN A 532 10.13 -15.95 9.60
C GLN A 532 11.14 -15.69 8.46
N SER A 533 11.06 -16.46 7.36
CA SER A 533 11.95 -16.27 6.21
C SER A 533 11.71 -14.95 5.46
N ASN A 534 10.48 -14.44 5.45
CA ASN A 534 10.04 -13.31 4.62
C ASN A 534 9.61 -12.07 5.44
N GLN A 535 10.04 -11.98 6.70
CA GLN A 535 9.53 -11.03 7.70
C GLN A 535 9.62 -9.55 7.31
N ASP A 536 10.67 -9.12 6.60
CA ASP A 536 10.92 -7.69 6.33
C ASP A 536 10.06 -7.11 5.19
N GLY A 537 9.72 -7.93 4.19
CA GLY A 537 8.94 -7.53 3.00
C GLY A 537 9.55 -6.34 2.23
N HIS A 538 8.75 -5.67 1.40
CA HIS A 538 9.17 -4.46 0.65
C HIS A 538 8.81 -3.15 1.39
N PHE A 539 8.74 -3.18 2.73
CA PHE A 539 8.08 -2.14 3.54
C PHE A 539 8.99 -1.51 4.61
N LYS A 540 10.20 -2.04 4.76
CA LYS A 540 11.26 -1.51 5.62
C LYS A 540 12.09 -0.48 4.85
N ARG A 541 12.46 0.63 5.50
CA ARG A 541 13.42 1.59 4.93
C ARG A 541 14.82 0.98 4.92
N SER A 542 15.57 1.21 3.85
CA SER A 542 16.93 0.68 3.70
C SER A 542 17.95 1.54 4.45
N GLY A 543 18.71 0.90 5.35
CA GLY A 543 19.84 1.50 6.05
C GLY A 543 19.48 2.44 7.23
N PRO A 544 20.40 2.65 8.17
CA PRO A 544 20.22 3.60 9.27
C PRO A 544 20.53 5.03 8.81
N GLN A 545 19.65 5.63 8.00
CA GLN A 545 19.64 7.08 7.80
C GLN A 545 18.82 7.75 8.91
N GLN A 546 19.38 7.71 10.13
CA GLN A 546 18.99 8.64 11.19
C GLN A 546 19.66 10.00 10.92
N PRO A 547 19.08 11.12 11.38
CA PRO A 547 19.76 12.42 11.34
C PRO A 547 21.11 12.34 12.06
N THR A 548 22.07 13.15 11.61
CA THR A 548 23.44 13.21 12.19
C THR A 548 23.50 13.73 13.64
N PHE A 549 22.35 14.09 14.20
CA PHE A 549 22.16 14.72 15.50
C PHE A 549 20.85 14.23 16.12
N ASP A 550 20.70 14.36 17.44
CA ASP A 550 19.42 14.11 18.12
C ASP A 550 18.42 15.24 17.78
N PRO A 551 17.31 14.95 17.10
CA PRO A 551 16.37 16.00 16.71
C PRO A 551 15.43 16.41 17.85
N PHE A 552 15.41 15.71 18.99
CA PHE A 552 14.51 16.00 20.11
C PHE A 552 15.15 16.96 21.12
N THR A 553 14.58 18.15 21.29
CA THR A 553 14.99 19.08 22.36
C THR A 553 14.55 18.59 23.74
N PRO A 554 15.16 19.06 24.85
CA PRO A 554 14.74 18.71 26.20
C PRO A 554 13.24 18.92 26.46
N ASP A 555 12.66 20.02 25.98
CA ASP A 555 11.24 20.33 26.14
C ASP A 555 10.34 19.31 25.40
N MET A 556 10.76 18.88 24.20
CA MET A 556 10.05 17.82 23.47
C MET A 556 10.12 16.50 24.22
N ARG A 557 11.28 16.18 24.81
CA ARG A 557 11.48 14.96 25.59
C ARG A 557 10.56 14.96 26.81
N GLN A 558 10.60 16.01 27.63
CA GLN A 558 9.71 16.18 28.78
C GLN A 558 8.22 16.01 28.42
N MET A 559 7.77 16.57 27.29
CA MET A 559 6.40 16.42 26.79
C MET A 559 6.08 14.97 26.38
N ILE A 560 6.96 14.33 25.60
CA ILE A 560 6.78 12.95 25.12
C ILE A 560 6.81 11.97 26.30
N ASP A 561 7.69 12.19 27.27
CA ASP A 561 7.89 11.37 28.46
C ASP A 561 6.67 11.41 29.39
N ALA A 562 6.06 12.59 29.57
CA ALA A 562 4.78 12.72 30.27
C ALA A 562 3.65 11.91 29.58
N PHE A 563 3.62 11.90 28.23
CA PHE A 563 2.67 11.07 27.48
C PHE A 563 2.95 9.57 27.61
N ILE A 564 4.22 9.15 27.62
CA ILE A 564 4.63 7.75 27.85
C ILE A 564 4.11 7.27 29.19
N HIS A 565 4.37 8.02 30.28
CA HIS A 565 3.87 7.67 31.61
C HIS A 565 2.34 7.60 31.67
N THR A 566 1.64 8.54 31.01
CA THR A 566 0.17 8.55 30.97
C THR A 566 -0.39 7.29 30.28
N VAL A 567 0.21 6.85 29.17
CA VAL A 567 -0.21 5.63 28.44
C VAL A 567 0.16 4.36 29.22
N ASP A 568 1.33 4.31 29.85
CA ASP A 568 1.76 3.19 30.70
C ASP A 568 0.81 2.98 31.90
N GLN A 569 0.46 4.06 32.60
CA GLN A 569 -0.52 4.02 33.70
C GLN A 569 -1.92 3.57 33.21
N ALA A 570 -2.35 4.03 32.04
CA ALA A 570 -3.62 3.62 31.44
C ALA A 570 -3.66 2.13 31.04
N LEU A 571 -2.52 1.57 30.60
CA LEU A 571 -2.37 0.14 30.33
C LEU A 571 -2.42 -0.67 31.63
N LYS A 572 -1.61 -0.30 32.63
CA LYS A 572 -1.53 -0.99 33.93
C LYS A 572 -2.87 -0.96 34.68
N SER A 573 -3.58 0.17 34.67
CA SER A 573 -4.92 0.29 35.28
C SER A 573 -6.01 -0.56 34.60
N ARG A 574 -5.72 -1.15 33.43
CA ARG A 574 -6.59 -2.08 32.70
C ARG A 574 -6.02 -3.52 32.65
N ASN A 575 -5.12 -3.85 33.57
CA ASN A 575 -4.47 -5.17 33.70
C ASN A 575 -3.64 -5.60 32.47
N PHE A 576 -3.18 -4.65 31.64
CA PHE A 576 -2.12 -4.91 30.66
C PHE A 576 -0.74 -4.77 31.31
N SER A 577 0.30 -5.34 30.70
CA SER A 577 1.69 -5.34 31.19
C SER A 577 2.34 -3.95 31.34
N GLY A 578 1.71 -2.88 30.83
CA GLY A 578 2.33 -1.57 30.68
C GLY A 578 3.10 -1.43 29.36
N LEU A 579 3.86 -0.35 29.23
CA LEU A 579 4.79 -0.16 28.11
C LEU A 579 6.12 -0.91 28.39
N PRO A 580 6.81 -1.43 27.36
CA PRO A 580 8.14 -2.02 27.52
C PRO A 580 9.13 -1.04 28.15
N GLU A 581 10.10 -1.54 28.94
CA GLU A 581 11.09 -0.70 29.61
C GLU A 581 11.88 0.20 28.65
N GLU A 582 12.15 -0.25 27.42
CA GLU A 582 12.83 0.59 26.39
C GLU A 582 12.00 1.76 25.87
N TYR A 583 10.72 1.87 26.28
CA TYR A 583 9.88 3.03 26.01
C TYR A 583 9.95 4.04 27.14
N LEU A 584 10.24 3.60 28.37
CA LEU A 584 10.19 4.47 29.55
C LEU A 584 11.37 5.46 29.54
N PRO A 585 11.18 6.69 30.04
CA PRO A 585 12.28 7.65 30.19
C PRO A 585 13.35 7.08 31.14
N ARG A 586 14.60 7.44 30.89
CA ARG A 586 15.76 7.05 31.72
C ARG A 586 16.19 8.21 32.62
#